data_AF-B5R8R4-F1
#
_entry.id   AF-B5R8R4-F1
#
_cell.length_a   1.000
_cell.length_b   1.000
_cell.length_c   1.000
_cell.angle_alpha   90.00
_cell.angle_beta   90.00
_cell.angle_gamma   90.00
#
_symmetry.space_group_name_H-M   'P 1'
#
loop_
_entity.id
_entity.type
_entity.pdbx_description
1 polymer ?
#
loop_
_entity_poly.entity_id
_entity_poly.type
_entity_poly.pdbx_seq_one_letter_code
_entity_poly.pdbx_strand_id
1 'polypeptide(L)'
;MLDEMSSTELSEWADFFRENSFSDALLDAEFSTLKAQVFMLVTGKEIDAADFSLLTLPGAVQSMTEQDLLEVAVGIPGGVRFEPESR
;
A
#
# COMPACT_ATOMS: atom_id res chain seq x y z
N MET A 1 -19.78 -18.61 -16.51
CA MET A 1 -19.46 -17.27 -15.96
C MET A 1 -19.31 -16.23 -17.09
N LEU A 2 -20.11 -16.35 -18.16
CA LEU A 2 -20.27 -15.37 -19.25
C LEU A 2 -21.74 -15.27 -19.70
N ASP A 3 -22.67 -15.90 -18.96
CA ASP A 3 -24.07 -16.10 -19.39
C ASP A 3 -24.98 -14.91 -19.04
N GLU A 4 -24.40 -13.88 -18.40
CA GLU A 4 -25.11 -12.68 -17.94
C GLU A 4 -24.63 -11.38 -18.60
N MET A 5 -23.56 -11.42 -19.43
CA MET A 5 -23.01 -10.22 -20.03
C MET A 5 -23.71 -9.92 -21.36
N SER A 6 -24.36 -8.76 -21.45
CA SER A 6 -24.97 -8.33 -22.70
C SER A 6 -23.91 -7.98 -23.75
N SER A 7 -24.24 -8.13 -25.03
CA SER A 7 -23.34 -7.74 -26.13
C SER A 7 -22.96 -6.25 -26.10
N THR A 8 -23.81 -5.41 -25.52
CA THR A 8 -23.55 -3.98 -25.32
C THR A 8 -22.51 -3.74 -24.24
N GLU A 9 -22.64 -4.39 -23.08
CA GLU A 9 -21.63 -4.30 -22.02
C GLU A 9 -20.27 -4.81 -22.53
N LEU A 10 -20.24 -5.91 -23.29
CA LEU A 10 -18.99 -6.41 -23.86
C LEU A 10 -18.32 -5.38 -24.77
N SER A 11 -19.09 -4.63 -25.57
CA SER A 11 -18.57 -3.56 -26.41
C SER A 11 -18.03 -2.40 -25.58
N GLU A 12 -18.72 -2.00 -24.52
CA GLU A 12 -18.28 -0.94 -23.62
C GLU A 12 -16.96 -1.29 -22.92
N TRP A 13 -16.81 -2.53 -22.46
CA TRP A 13 -15.55 -3.01 -21.90
C TRP A 13 -14.44 -3.03 -22.95
N ALA A 14 -14.74 -3.39 -24.19
CA ALA A 14 -13.75 -3.36 -25.27
C ALA A 14 -13.27 -1.94 -25.57
N ASP A 15 -14.16 -0.95 -25.55
CA ASP A 15 -13.79 0.47 -25.71
C ASP A 15 -13.04 1.00 -24.48
N PHE A 16 -13.42 0.58 -23.27
CA PHE A 16 -12.73 0.95 -22.04
C PHE A 16 -11.27 0.45 -22.02
N PHE A 17 -11.03 -0.83 -22.33
CA PHE A 17 -9.68 -1.41 -22.32
C PHE A 17 -8.79 -0.95 -23.48
N ARG A 18 -9.37 -0.35 -24.53
CA ARG A 18 -8.58 0.34 -25.57
C ARG A 18 -7.84 1.54 -25.00
N GLU A 19 -8.46 2.26 -24.07
CA GLU A 19 -7.85 3.44 -23.44
C GLU A 19 -7.13 3.08 -22.13
N ASN A 20 -7.59 2.04 -21.43
CA ASN A 20 -7.08 1.62 -20.14
C ASN A 20 -6.54 0.19 -20.21
N SER A 21 -5.40 0.01 -20.86
CA SER A 21 -4.85 -1.33 -21.17
C SER A 21 -4.39 -2.12 -19.94
N PHE A 22 -4.11 -1.44 -18.82
CA PHE A 22 -3.67 -2.06 -17.57
C PHE A 22 -4.40 -1.44 -16.40
N SER A 23 -4.65 -2.23 -15.36
CA SER A 23 -5.16 -1.71 -14.10
C SER A 23 -4.08 -0.93 -13.36
N ASP A 24 -4.49 -0.03 -12.47
CA ASP A 24 -3.56 0.72 -11.61
C ASP A 24 -2.64 -0.21 -10.80
N ALA A 25 -3.16 -1.36 -10.36
CA ALA A 25 -2.38 -2.38 -9.66
C ALA A 25 -1.26 -2.98 -10.54
N LEU A 26 -1.53 -3.22 -11.83
CA LEU A 26 -0.52 -3.73 -12.75
C LEU A 26 0.51 -2.66 -13.10
N LEU A 27 0.08 -1.42 -13.31
CA LEU A 27 0.99 -0.29 -13.56
C LEU A 27 1.90 -0.05 -12.35
N ASP A 28 1.36 -0.05 -11.15
CA ASP A 28 2.13 0.14 -9.92
C ASP A 28 3.15 -0.98 -9.72
N ALA A 29 2.77 -2.25 -9.95
CA ALA A 29 3.69 -3.38 -9.87
C ALA A 29 4.86 -3.26 -10.86
N GLU A 30 4.58 -2.89 -12.11
CA GLU A 30 5.62 -2.67 -13.14
C GLU A 30 6.57 -1.53 -12.76
N PHE A 31 6.05 -0.37 -12.37
CA PHE A 31 6.89 0.77 -11.98
C PHE A 31 7.72 0.49 -10.73
N SER A 32 7.14 -0.22 -9.76
CA SER A 32 7.81 -0.60 -8.52
C SER A 32 8.96 -1.56 -8.78
N THR A 33 8.71 -2.57 -9.61
CA THR A 33 9.73 -3.55 -10.03
C THR A 33 10.85 -2.86 -10.81
N LEU A 34 10.51 -1.99 -11.76
CA LEU A 34 11.50 -1.24 -12.54
C LEU A 34 12.39 -0.38 -11.63
N LYS A 35 11.80 0.33 -10.66
CA LYS A 35 12.56 1.15 -9.71
C LYS A 35 13.50 0.32 -8.86
N ALA A 36 13.04 -0.83 -8.34
CA ALA A 36 13.89 -1.74 -7.56
C ALA A 36 15.07 -2.27 -8.39
N GLN A 37 14.84 -2.63 -9.66
CA GLN A 37 15.91 -3.07 -10.56
C GLN A 37 16.91 -1.96 -10.87
N VAL A 38 16.44 -0.74 -11.15
CA VAL A 38 17.32 0.42 -11.38
C VAL A 38 18.15 0.74 -10.13
N PHE A 39 17.53 0.69 -8.95
CA PHE A 39 18.22 0.87 -7.67
C PHE A 39 19.30 -0.18 -7.46
N MET A 40 18.98 -1.47 -7.69
CA MET A 40 19.93 -2.56 -7.58
C MET A 40 21.08 -2.41 -8.57
N LEU A 41 20.80 -2.04 -9.81
CA LEU A 41 21.81 -1.83 -10.85
C LEU A 41 22.78 -0.69 -10.49
N VAL A 42 22.29 0.40 -9.91
CA VAL A 42 23.10 1.59 -9.59
C VAL A 42 23.86 1.42 -8.27
N THR A 43 23.27 0.78 -7.28
CA THR A 43 23.82 0.72 -5.91
C THR A 43 24.47 -0.61 -5.55
N GLY A 44 24.16 -1.69 -6.29
CA GLY A 44 24.54 -3.06 -5.96
C GLY A 44 23.83 -3.63 -4.72
N LYS A 45 22.82 -2.93 -4.19
CA LYS A 45 22.06 -3.36 -3.01
C LYS A 45 20.70 -3.90 -3.43
N GLU A 46 20.26 -4.97 -2.76
CA GLU A 46 18.91 -5.49 -2.92
C GLU A 46 17.90 -4.65 -2.13
N ILE A 47 16.70 -4.48 -2.69
CA ILE A 47 15.55 -3.79 -2.10
C ILE A 47 14.28 -4.47 -2.63
N ASP A 48 13.22 -4.51 -1.82
CA ASP A 48 11.94 -5.07 -2.26
C ASP A 48 11.27 -4.11 -3.24
N ALA A 49 10.64 -4.63 -4.29
CA ALA A 49 9.80 -3.83 -5.17
C ALA A 49 8.63 -3.19 -4.41
N ALA A 50 8.11 -3.87 -3.39
CA ALA A 50 7.04 -3.35 -2.53
C ALA A 50 7.40 -2.00 -1.87
N ASP A 51 8.69 -1.72 -1.63
CA ASP A 51 9.15 -0.44 -1.06
C ASP A 51 8.91 0.76 -2.00
N PHE A 52 8.74 0.50 -3.30
CA PHE A 52 8.44 1.53 -4.31
C PHE A 52 6.97 1.59 -4.73
N SER A 53 6.15 0.67 -4.23
CA SER A 53 4.74 0.56 -4.55
C SER A 53 3.91 1.65 -3.87
N LEU A 54 3.02 2.26 -4.65
CA LEU A 54 2.07 3.27 -4.18
C LEU A 54 0.79 2.64 -3.64
N LEU A 55 0.47 1.43 -4.10
CA LEU A 55 -0.76 0.72 -3.73
C LEU A 55 -0.55 -0.32 -2.62
N THR A 56 0.71 -0.72 -2.36
CA THR A 56 1.03 -1.56 -1.22
C THR A 56 0.85 -0.74 0.05
N LEU A 57 -0.10 -1.13 0.88
CA LEU A 57 -0.25 -0.54 2.20
C LEU A 57 1.05 -0.82 2.97
N PRO A 58 1.74 0.19 3.54
CA PRO A 58 2.91 -0.05 4.36
C PRO A 58 2.54 -1.12 5.38
N GLY A 59 3.29 -2.22 5.35
CA GLY A 59 2.94 -3.49 6.00
C GLY A 59 2.32 -3.22 7.34
N ALA A 60 1.08 -3.70 7.50
CA ALA A 60 0.16 -3.46 8.62
C ALA A 60 0.87 -2.71 9.74
N VAL A 61 0.61 -1.40 9.87
CA VAL A 61 0.99 -0.63 11.07
C VAL A 61 0.70 -1.60 12.21
N GLN A 62 1.76 -2.11 12.85
CA GLN A 62 1.58 -3.12 13.88
C GLN A 62 0.52 -2.52 14.78
N SER A 63 -0.58 -3.26 14.99
CA SER A 63 -1.63 -2.85 15.91
C SER A 63 -0.96 -2.72 17.27
N MET A 64 -0.36 -1.57 17.54
CA MET A 64 0.20 -1.23 18.83
C MET A 64 -1.00 -1.16 19.72
N THR A 65 -1.06 -2.10 20.64
CA THR A 65 -2.07 -2.08 21.68
C THR A 65 -1.88 -0.82 22.52
N GLU A 66 -2.92 -0.41 23.23
CA GLU A 66 -2.83 0.76 24.12
C GLU A 66 -1.66 0.63 25.12
N GLN A 67 -1.34 -0.60 25.54
CA GLN A 67 -0.17 -0.92 26.35
C GLN A 67 1.16 -0.58 25.64
N ASP A 68 1.31 -0.93 24.37
CA ASP A 68 2.53 -0.65 23.60
C ASP A 68 2.73 0.86 23.43
N LEU A 69 1.63 1.61 23.23
CA LEU A 69 1.66 3.07 23.15
C LEU A 69 2.04 3.72 24.49
N LEU A 70 1.51 3.20 25.60
CA LEU A 70 1.86 3.64 26.95
C LEU A 70 3.34 3.40 27.26
N GLU A 71 3.89 2.24 26.89
CA GLU A 71 5.30 1.92 27.10
C GLU A 71 6.22 2.85 26.30
N VAL A 72 5.90 3.12 25.03
CA VAL A 72 6.66 4.10 24.21
C VAL A 72 6.59 5.51 24.82
N ALA A 73 5.44 5.90 25.39
CA ALA A 73 5.26 7.20 26.01
C ALA A 73 6.07 7.38 27.32
N VAL A 74 6.37 6.30 28.05
CA VAL A 74 7.20 6.34 29.27
C VAL A 74 8.62 6.82 28.98
N GLY A 75 9.13 6.59 27.77
CA GLY A 75 10.45 7.03 27.32
C GLY A 75 10.55 8.51 26.91
N ILE A 76 9.44 9.27 26.90
CA ILE A 76 9.42 10.67 26.47
C ILE A 76 9.53 11.58 27.70
N PRO A 77 10.72 12.16 28.00
CA PRO A 77 10.85 13.10 29.09
C PRO A 77 10.05 14.37 28.80
N GLY A 78 9.07 14.68 29.66
CA GLY A 78 8.29 15.93 29.61
C GLY A 78 6.82 15.81 29.18
N GLY A 79 6.29 14.59 28.96
CA GLY A 79 4.86 14.40 28.64
C GLY A 79 3.93 14.49 29.85
N VAL A 80 2.86 15.28 29.75
CA VAL A 80 1.79 15.35 30.76
C VAL A 80 0.97 14.05 30.71
N ARG A 81 0.81 13.38 31.86
CA ARG A 81 -0.03 12.18 31.98
C ARG A 81 -1.50 12.61 32.02
N PHE A 82 -2.30 12.17 31.05
CA PHE A 82 -3.76 12.22 31.17
C PHE A 82 -4.21 11.02 32.00
N GLU A 83 -4.47 11.23 33.29
CA GLU A 83 -5.21 10.23 34.07
C GLU A 83 -6.71 10.32 33.73
N PRO A 84 -7.44 9.21 33.62
CA PRO A 84 -8.89 9.25 33.49
C PRO A 84 -9.48 9.87 34.77
N GLU A 85 -10.34 10.87 34.64
CA GLU A 85 -11.06 11.40 35.80
C GLU A 85 -11.88 10.27 36.44
N SER A 86 -11.44 9.85 37.63
CA SER A 86 -12.14 8.85 38.43
C SER A 86 -13.50 9.39 38.84
N ARG A 87 -14.57 8.66 38.53
CA ARG A 87 -15.89 8.84 39.12
C ARG A 87 -16.21 7.69 40.07
#